data_AF-A0A2E6A9F7-F1
#
_entry.id   AF-A0A2E6A9F7-F1
#
_cell.length_a   1.000
_cell.length_b   1.000
_cell.length_c   1.000
_cell.angle_alpha   90.00
_cell.angle_beta   90.00
_cell.angle_gamma   90.00
#
_symmetry.space_group_name_H-M   'P 1'
#
loop_
_entity.id
_entity.type
_entity.pdbx_description
1 polymer ?
#
loop_
_entity_poly.entity_id
_entity_poly.type
_entity_poly.pdbx_seq_one_letter_code
_entity_poly.pdbx_strand_id
1 'polypeptide(L)'
;MNSFNDSLFESGAAFTTTSLSILDVNTFGNGMLFFRSFSQLLGSFTAILTAVIFLPISDQQHGSTFSELKLDQMFLQKRIATIQTIALIHLVSIAVVTLLLSVGKMSFFDSLLMSLSAVSTGGFTANSDFLTDPSVQWILIVGMIVAGTSFLIIWRLVTGRFTFALRSSELHTYLSLITISTILFYLWTNSGSHSSLRQSLLFVSSSISTTGFHFLPFGNWSVAASFLLLLLIAIGPMSLSGGGGFQILRLRILFSVSIRELVRQLHPRAVVKIRVGKEIIADQNVRQVVVFQFLFLSIVFSTSLLLTLLGVSVYDAFVSSVNALTTAGPIRGVDGSIIDVATFSPGERLALLPAMLSGRLYLLPVFVTLGYLLSESRNLVRPRRRYLRWKSSFKS
;
A
#
# COMPACT_ATOMS: atom_id res chain seq x y z
N MET A 1 27.68 0.20 -11.82
CA MET A 1 26.54 -0.69 -11.52
C MET A 1 26.34 -1.61 -12.70
N ASN A 2 26.81 -2.85 -12.63
CA ASN A 2 26.90 -3.75 -13.80
C ASN A 2 26.18 -5.09 -13.58
N SER A 3 25.30 -5.18 -12.58
CA SER A 3 24.61 -6.45 -12.25
C SER A 3 23.13 -6.38 -12.60
N PHE A 4 22.66 -7.39 -13.32
CA PHE A 4 21.24 -7.61 -13.62
C PHE A 4 20.37 -7.55 -12.34
N ASN A 5 20.88 -8.04 -11.21
CA ASN A 5 20.16 -8.06 -9.93
C ASN A 5 19.79 -6.66 -9.42
N ASP A 6 20.66 -5.67 -9.60
CA ASP A 6 20.41 -4.29 -9.16
C ASP A 6 19.34 -3.64 -10.03
N SER A 7 19.40 -3.88 -11.35
CA SER A 7 18.37 -3.39 -12.28
C SER A 7 17.01 -4.04 -12.05
N LEU A 8 16.99 -5.33 -11.72
CA LEU A 8 15.78 -6.07 -11.38
C LEU A 8 15.18 -5.53 -10.07
N PHE A 9 16.02 -5.27 -9.07
CA PHE A 9 15.58 -4.72 -7.80
C PHE A 9 14.98 -3.32 -7.96
N GLU A 10 15.71 -2.42 -8.63
CA GLU A 10 15.28 -1.05 -8.85
C GLU A 10 13.95 -0.99 -9.65
N SER A 11 13.84 -1.81 -10.70
CA SER A 11 12.60 -1.93 -11.47
C SER A 11 11.47 -2.49 -10.61
N GLY A 12 11.73 -3.53 -9.83
CA GLY A 12 10.76 -4.11 -8.90
C GLY A 12 10.27 -3.09 -7.88
N ALA A 13 11.16 -2.31 -7.28
CA ALA A 13 10.82 -1.22 -6.36
C ALA A 13 9.97 -0.14 -7.05
N ALA A 14 10.34 0.27 -8.27
CA ALA A 14 9.58 1.25 -9.04
C ALA A 14 8.15 0.78 -9.34
N PHE A 15 7.96 -0.43 -9.87
CA PHE A 15 6.64 -0.97 -10.24
C PHE A 15 5.78 -1.34 -9.03
N THR A 16 6.40 -1.72 -7.91
CA THR A 16 5.69 -1.98 -6.66
C THR A 16 5.40 -0.72 -5.87
N THR A 17 5.85 0.44 -6.35
CA THR A 17 5.83 1.74 -5.65
C THR A 17 6.48 1.68 -4.28
N THR A 18 7.53 0.87 -4.14
CA THR A 18 8.29 0.75 -2.90
C THR A 18 9.46 1.73 -2.96
N SER A 19 9.59 2.63 -1.97
CA SER A 19 10.59 3.71 -1.99
C SER A 19 12.02 3.27 -1.62
N LEU A 20 12.45 2.11 -2.13
CA LEU A 20 13.75 1.51 -1.90
C LEU A 20 14.58 1.61 -3.18
N SER A 21 15.36 2.68 -3.29
CA SER A 21 16.26 2.95 -4.42
C SER A 21 17.68 2.55 -4.06
N ILE A 22 18.38 1.94 -5.01
CA ILE A 22 19.83 1.68 -4.94
C ILE A 22 20.58 2.75 -5.75
N LEU A 23 19.91 3.37 -6.73
CA LEU A 23 20.55 4.35 -7.61
C LEU A 23 20.73 5.71 -6.91
N ASP A 24 21.90 6.31 -7.16
CA ASP A 24 22.14 7.73 -6.87
C ASP A 24 21.52 8.59 -7.98
N VAL A 25 20.47 9.32 -7.61
CA VAL A 25 19.62 10.08 -8.51
C VAL A 25 20.40 11.17 -9.27
N ASN A 26 21.45 11.72 -8.67
CA ASN A 26 22.24 12.82 -9.25
C ASN A 26 23.11 12.41 -10.44
N THR A 27 23.29 11.09 -10.66
CA THR A 27 24.15 10.56 -11.72
C THR A 27 23.42 10.28 -13.04
N PHE A 28 22.08 10.32 -13.03
CA PHE A 28 21.26 9.92 -14.17
C PHE A 28 20.61 11.11 -14.88
N GLY A 29 20.51 11.03 -16.21
CA GLY A 29 19.81 12.03 -17.00
C GLY A 29 18.29 11.99 -16.83
N ASN A 30 17.62 13.09 -17.22
CA ASN A 30 16.18 13.30 -17.06
C ASN A 30 15.31 12.14 -17.57
N GLY A 31 15.70 11.44 -18.64
CA GLY A 31 14.94 10.31 -19.16
C GLY A 31 14.80 9.15 -18.17
N MET A 32 15.86 8.85 -17.41
CA MET A 32 15.84 7.79 -16.40
C MET A 32 15.05 8.21 -15.16
N LEU A 33 15.18 9.48 -14.74
CA LEU A 33 14.39 10.04 -13.65
C LEU A 33 12.89 9.98 -13.95
N PHE A 34 12.51 10.34 -15.18
CA PHE A 34 11.14 10.21 -15.67
C PHE A 34 10.67 8.75 -15.67
N PHE A 35 11.46 7.84 -16.23
CA PHE A 35 11.10 6.42 -16.30
C PHE A 35 10.82 5.82 -14.92
N ARG A 36 11.65 6.15 -13.93
CA ARG A 36 11.49 5.69 -12.54
C ARG A 36 10.19 6.18 -11.92
N SER A 37 9.95 7.51 -11.91
CA SER A 37 8.73 8.07 -11.31
C SER A 37 7.46 7.67 -12.06
N PHE A 38 7.54 7.57 -13.39
CA PHE A 38 6.42 7.11 -14.21
C PHE A 38 6.08 5.63 -13.96
N SER A 39 7.09 4.79 -13.73
CA SER A 39 6.87 3.39 -13.35
C SER A 39 6.12 3.26 -12.01
N GLN A 40 6.37 4.17 -11.05
CA GLN A 40 5.59 4.23 -9.82
C GLN A 40 4.13 4.59 -10.06
N LEU A 41 3.87 5.55 -10.95
CA LEU A 41 2.50 5.88 -11.36
C LEU A 41 1.78 4.65 -11.94
N LEU A 42 2.43 3.94 -12.88
CA LEU A 42 1.87 2.72 -13.47
C LEU A 42 1.60 1.63 -12.42
N GLY A 43 2.53 1.46 -11.47
CA GLY A 43 2.39 0.54 -10.35
C GLY A 43 1.17 0.84 -9.48
N SER A 44 0.96 2.11 -9.16
CA SER A 44 -0.20 2.57 -8.38
C SER A 44 -1.52 2.41 -9.11
N PHE A 45 -1.55 2.79 -10.39
CA PHE A 45 -2.74 2.60 -11.21
C PHE A 45 -3.11 1.10 -11.34
N THR A 46 -2.12 0.23 -11.53
CA THR A 46 -2.31 -1.23 -11.60
C THR A 46 -2.86 -1.80 -10.29
N ALA A 47 -2.35 -1.36 -9.15
CA ALA A 47 -2.85 -1.78 -7.83
C ALA A 47 -4.34 -1.41 -7.66
N ILE A 48 -4.75 -0.21 -8.06
CA ILE A 48 -6.15 0.22 -7.96
C ILE A 48 -7.03 -0.53 -8.98
N LEU A 49 -6.56 -0.75 -10.20
CA LEU A 49 -7.30 -1.54 -11.20
C LEU A 49 -7.55 -2.96 -10.72
N THR A 50 -6.53 -3.63 -10.17
CA THR A 50 -6.68 -4.98 -9.61
C THR A 50 -7.66 -4.97 -8.44
N ALA A 51 -7.63 -3.95 -7.58
CA ALA A 51 -8.64 -3.76 -6.53
C ALA A 51 -10.07 -3.78 -7.09
N VAL A 52 -10.33 -2.95 -8.12
CA VAL A 52 -11.66 -2.78 -8.72
C VAL A 52 -12.11 -4.03 -9.46
N ILE A 53 -11.21 -4.70 -10.17
CA ILE A 53 -11.53 -5.93 -10.92
C ILE A 53 -11.90 -7.06 -9.95
N PHE A 54 -11.10 -7.25 -8.89
CA PHE A 54 -11.29 -8.34 -7.93
C PHE A 54 -12.27 -8.03 -6.80
N LEU A 55 -12.70 -6.78 -6.62
CA LEU A 55 -13.81 -6.45 -5.74
C LEU A 55 -15.06 -7.20 -6.23
N PRO A 56 -15.61 -8.14 -5.44
CA PRO A 56 -16.91 -8.71 -5.74
C PRO A 56 -17.91 -7.58 -5.52
N ILE A 57 -18.37 -6.96 -6.59
CA ILE A 57 -19.54 -6.08 -6.54
C ILE A 57 -20.66 -7.00 -6.08
N SER A 58 -21.03 -6.88 -4.80
CA SER A 58 -22.00 -7.77 -4.17
C SER A 58 -23.25 -7.82 -5.04
N ASP A 59 -23.59 -9.02 -5.49
CA ASP A 59 -24.75 -9.38 -6.31
C ASP A 59 -26.07 -9.25 -5.53
N GLN A 60 -26.16 -8.29 -4.60
CA GLN A 60 -27.28 -8.13 -3.68
C GLN A 60 -28.34 -7.11 -4.14
N GLN A 61 -28.31 -6.71 -5.40
CA GLN A 61 -29.39 -5.88 -5.95
C GLN A 61 -29.74 -6.30 -7.37
N HIS A 62 -30.47 -7.41 -7.49
CA HIS A 62 -31.83 -7.48 -8.04
C HIS A 62 -32.07 -8.88 -8.62
N GLY A 63 -33.00 -9.63 -8.02
CA GLY A 63 -33.65 -10.73 -8.71
C GLY A 63 -34.39 -10.17 -9.92
N SER A 64 -33.80 -10.31 -11.10
CA SER A 64 -34.51 -10.12 -12.36
C SER A 64 -33.73 -10.81 -13.46
N THR A 65 -34.43 -11.74 -14.11
CA THR A 65 -34.12 -12.47 -15.32
C THR A 65 -33.69 -11.52 -16.45
N PHE A 66 -32.45 -11.05 -16.42
CA PHE A 66 -31.82 -10.37 -17.56
C PHE A 66 -30.80 -11.33 -18.16
N SER A 67 -30.86 -11.53 -19.47
CA SER A 67 -29.95 -12.41 -20.22
C SER A 67 -28.50 -12.11 -19.84
N GLU A 68 -27.73 -13.14 -19.48
CA GLU A 68 -26.35 -13.06 -18.98
C GLU A 68 -25.46 -12.12 -19.82
N LEU A 69 -25.64 -12.09 -21.14
CA LEU A 69 -24.91 -11.22 -22.09
C LEU A 69 -25.14 -9.71 -21.89
N LYS A 70 -26.35 -9.27 -21.50
CA LYS A 70 -26.65 -7.84 -21.25
C LYS A 70 -26.15 -7.39 -19.87
N LEU A 71 -26.18 -8.30 -18.90
CA LEU A 71 -25.65 -8.07 -17.56
C LEU A 71 -24.14 -7.84 -17.64
N ASP A 72 -23.42 -8.70 -18.36
CA ASP A 72 -21.97 -8.59 -18.58
C ASP A 72 -21.59 -7.28 -19.28
N GLN A 73 -22.32 -6.87 -20.31
CA GLN A 73 -22.07 -5.59 -20.99
C GLN A 73 -22.31 -4.37 -20.08
N MET A 74 -23.39 -4.35 -19.29
CA MET A 74 -23.66 -3.27 -18.33
C MET A 74 -22.63 -3.25 -17.19
N PHE A 75 -22.17 -4.40 -16.72
CA PHE A 75 -21.11 -4.49 -15.72
C PHE A 75 -19.77 -4.02 -16.27
N LEU A 76 -19.42 -4.41 -17.50
CA LEU A 76 -18.22 -3.93 -18.20
C LEU A 76 -18.26 -2.42 -18.39
N GLN A 77 -19.39 -1.86 -18.86
CA GLN A 77 -19.54 -0.41 -19.03
C GLN A 77 -19.41 0.36 -17.71
N LYS A 78 -20.04 -0.13 -16.63
CA LYS A 78 -19.91 0.48 -15.29
C LYS A 78 -18.48 0.40 -14.75
N ARG A 79 -17.77 -0.70 -15.00
CA ARG A 79 -16.36 -0.86 -14.62
C ARG A 79 -15.45 0.08 -15.42
N ILE A 80 -15.63 0.19 -16.73
CA ILE A 80 -14.86 1.11 -17.58
C ILE A 80 -15.06 2.56 -17.14
N ALA A 81 -16.31 2.98 -16.89
CA ALA A 81 -16.61 4.32 -16.39
C ALA A 81 -15.96 4.59 -15.02
N THR A 82 -15.94 3.58 -14.13
CA THR A 82 -15.27 3.67 -12.82
C THR A 82 -13.75 3.86 -13.01
N ILE A 83 -13.14 3.07 -13.90
CA ILE A 83 -11.71 3.17 -14.22
C ILE A 83 -11.34 4.54 -14.79
N GLN A 84 -12.15 5.06 -15.73
CA GLN A 84 -11.94 6.40 -16.29
C GLN A 84 -12.02 7.48 -15.22
N THR A 85 -12.98 7.36 -14.31
CA THR A 85 -13.14 8.31 -13.19
C THR A 85 -11.94 8.24 -12.23
N ILE A 86 -11.42 7.04 -11.96
CA ILE A 86 -10.19 6.83 -11.18
C ILE A 86 -9.00 7.50 -11.85
N ALA A 87 -8.79 7.22 -13.15
CA ALA A 87 -7.70 7.80 -13.92
C ALA A 87 -7.77 9.33 -13.92
N LEU A 88 -8.96 9.89 -14.13
CA LEU A 88 -9.17 11.35 -14.15
C LEU A 88 -8.86 11.98 -12.80
N ILE A 89 -9.32 11.40 -11.68
CA ILE A 89 -9.01 11.92 -10.34
C ILE A 89 -7.50 11.88 -10.05
N HIS A 90 -6.80 10.81 -10.45
CA HIS A 90 -5.35 10.73 -10.27
C HIS A 90 -4.62 11.76 -11.13
N LEU A 91 -4.99 11.90 -12.40
CA LEU A 91 -4.40 12.87 -13.32
C LEU A 91 -4.61 14.31 -12.81
N VAL A 92 -5.83 14.64 -12.37
CA VAL A 92 -6.13 15.95 -11.76
C VAL A 92 -5.31 16.16 -10.48
N SER A 93 -5.20 15.15 -9.62
CA SER A 93 -4.40 15.25 -8.39
C SER A 93 -2.92 15.50 -8.70
N ILE A 94 -2.35 14.79 -9.68
CA ILE A 94 -0.98 15.01 -10.16
C ILE A 94 -0.83 16.42 -10.72
N ALA A 95 -1.75 16.87 -11.56
CA ALA A 95 -1.70 18.21 -12.15
C ALA A 95 -1.74 19.31 -11.08
N VAL A 96 -2.64 19.19 -10.10
CA VAL A 96 -2.75 20.15 -8.99
C VAL A 96 -1.48 20.18 -8.14
N VAL A 97 -0.96 19.02 -7.73
CA VAL A 97 0.28 18.96 -6.94
C VAL A 97 1.48 19.48 -7.73
N THR A 98 1.56 19.17 -9.04
CA THR A 98 2.62 19.68 -9.92
C THR A 98 2.57 21.20 -10.00
N LEU A 99 1.39 21.78 -10.22
CA LEU A 99 1.23 23.24 -10.30
C LEU A 99 1.62 23.90 -8.98
N LEU A 100 1.16 23.38 -7.84
CA LEU A 100 1.52 23.91 -6.53
C LEU A 100 3.03 23.85 -6.26
N LEU A 101 3.70 22.75 -6.63
CA LEU A 101 5.15 22.63 -6.50
C LEU A 101 5.91 23.56 -7.46
N SER A 102 5.40 23.76 -8.68
CA SER A 102 6.02 24.61 -9.70
C SER A 102 5.97 26.11 -9.39
N VAL A 103 5.03 26.55 -8.53
CA VAL A 103 5.02 27.92 -8.01
C VAL A 103 6.18 28.16 -7.03
N GLY A 104 6.75 27.08 -6.47
CA GLY A 104 7.95 27.12 -5.64
C GLY A 104 9.24 27.32 -6.44
N LYS A 105 10.37 26.93 -5.83
CA LYS A 105 11.71 27.01 -6.44
C LYS A 105 12.04 25.85 -7.37
N MET A 106 11.12 24.90 -7.54
CA MET A 106 11.35 23.68 -8.31
C MET A 106 11.09 23.90 -9.80
N SER A 107 11.90 23.28 -10.66
CA SER A 107 11.60 23.25 -12.09
C SER A 107 10.27 22.53 -12.33
N PHE A 108 9.59 22.83 -13.44
CA PHE A 108 8.34 22.13 -13.78
C PHE A 108 8.55 20.61 -13.89
N PHE A 109 9.71 20.19 -14.42
CA PHE A 109 10.05 18.79 -14.56
C PHE A 109 10.20 18.09 -13.20
N ASP A 110 10.97 18.67 -12.27
CA ASP A 110 11.13 18.10 -10.93
C ASP A 110 9.81 18.09 -10.15
N SER A 111 9.02 19.16 -10.31
CA SER A 111 7.67 19.27 -9.73
C SER A 111 6.77 18.14 -10.20
N LEU A 112 6.83 17.78 -11.49
CA LEU A 112 6.07 16.68 -12.08
C LEU A 112 6.56 15.32 -11.57
N LEU A 113 7.87 15.11 -11.46
CA LEU A 113 8.41 13.85 -10.93
C LEU A 113 8.04 13.64 -9.46
N MET A 114 8.08 14.71 -8.66
CA MET A 114 7.71 14.70 -7.25
C MET A 114 6.21 14.52 -7.03
N SER A 115 5.37 15.13 -7.87
CA SER A 115 3.93 14.95 -7.81
C SER A 115 3.50 13.53 -8.21
N LEU A 116 4.12 12.97 -9.26
CA LEU A 116 3.91 11.58 -9.68
C LEU A 116 4.17 10.64 -8.51
N SER A 117 5.32 10.81 -7.86
CA SER A 117 5.72 9.95 -6.75
C SER A 117 4.87 10.13 -5.49
N ALA A 118 4.46 11.36 -5.18
CA ALA A 118 3.60 11.65 -4.03
C ALA A 118 2.19 11.05 -4.21
N VAL A 119 1.59 11.24 -5.38
CA VAL A 119 0.23 10.74 -5.68
C VAL A 119 0.21 9.23 -5.88
N SER A 120 1.28 8.65 -6.44
CA SER A 120 1.39 7.20 -6.62
C SER A 120 1.73 6.44 -5.34
N THR A 121 1.93 7.14 -4.22
CA THR A 121 2.45 6.59 -2.96
C THR A 121 3.78 5.83 -3.15
N GLY A 122 4.73 6.41 -3.89
CA GLY A 122 5.97 5.73 -4.28
C GLY A 122 7.27 6.26 -3.67
N GLY A 123 7.37 7.54 -3.34
CA GLY A 123 8.51 8.12 -2.60
C GLY A 123 9.84 8.27 -3.32
N PHE A 124 9.94 8.02 -4.62
CA PHE A 124 11.10 8.39 -5.42
C PHE A 124 11.23 9.90 -5.56
N THR A 125 12.47 10.37 -5.49
CA THR A 125 12.79 11.79 -5.56
C THR A 125 13.59 12.07 -6.83
N ALA A 126 13.41 13.25 -7.41
CA ALA A 126 14.22 13.74 -8.52
C ALA A 126 15.50 14.43 -8.02
N ASN A 127 15.38 15.16 -6.91
CA ASN A 127 16.50 15.73 -6.17
C ASN A 127 16.10 15.81 -4.69
N SER A 128 16.97 15.29 -3.81
CA SER A 128 16.78 15.29 -2.36
C SER A 128 16.79 16.68 -1.73
N ASP A 129 17.45 17.66 -2.36
CA ASP A 129 17.64 19.00 -1.81
C ASP A 129 16.31 19.73 -1.60
N PHE A 130 15.37 19.56 -2.53
CA PHE A 130 14.04 20.15 -2.46
C PHE A 130 13.21 19.63 -1.28
N LEU A 131 13.54 18.45 -0.73
CA LEU A 131 12.86 17.94 0.46
C LEU A 131 13.18 18.75 1.71
N THR A 132 14.19 19.62 1.70
CA THR A 132 14.51 20.50 2.84
C THR A 132 13.65 21.77 2.88
N ASP A 133 13.10 22.19 1.74
CA ASP A 133 12.35 23.45 1.61
C ASP A 133 10.99 23.37 2.34
N PRO A 134 10.67 24.31 3.24
CA PRO A 134 9.45 24.23 4.03
C PRO A 134 8.15 24.27 3.22
N SER A 135 8.12 25.06 2.14
CA SER A 135 6.97 25.17 1.25
C SER A 135 6.69 23.87 0.51
N VAL A 136 7.75 23.19 0.03
CA VAL A 136 7.65 21.89 -0.65
C VAL A 136 7.11 20.84 0.32
N GLN A 137 7.65 20.80 1.56
CA GLN A 137 7.18 19.85 2.57
C GLN A 137 5.69 20.01 2.89
N TRP A 138 5.14 21.23 2.98
CA TRP A 138 3.70 21.44 3.19
C TRP A 138 2.84 20.93 2.03
N ILE A 139 3.28 21.16 0.79
CA ILE A 139 2.56 20.68 -0.39
C ILE A 139 2.60 19.14 -0.43
N LEU A 140 3.76 18.53 -0.15
CA LEU A 140 3.90 17.08 -0.06
C LEU A 140 3.05 16.48 1.06
N ILE A 141 3.00 17.10 2.24
CA ILE A 141 2.11 16.69 3.34
C ILE A 141 0.67 16.56 2.85
N VAL A 142 0.15 17.62 2.21
CA VAL A 142 -1.24 17.63 1.73
C VAL A 142 -1.43 16.57 0.63
N GLY A 143 -0.48 16.49 -0.31
CA GLY A 143 -0.49 15.49 -1.37
C GLY A 143 -0.52 14.06 -0.85
N MET A 144 0.30 13.75 0.17
CA MET A 144 0.38 12.43 0.80
C MET A 144 -0.89 12.07 1.56
N ILE A 145 -1.47 13.01 2.30
CA ILE A 145 -2.74 12.80 3.02
C ILE A 145 -3.86 12.53 2.02
N VAL A 146 -3.92 13.29 0.92
CA VAL A 146 -4.91 13.09 -0.15
C VAL A 146 -4.68 11.74 -0.85
N ALA A 147 -3.44 11.39 -1.20
CA ALA A 147 -3.10 10.12 -1.83
C ALA A 147 -3.42 8.90 -0.93
N GLY A 148 -3.27 9.04 0.38
CA GLY A 148 -3.65 8.04 1.38
C GLY A 148 -5.16 7.98 1.66
N THR A 149 -5.95 8.93 1.15
CA THR A 149 -7.41 8.83 1.26
C THR A 149 -8.01 7.87 0.25
N SER A 150 -9.16 7.30 0.59
CA SER A 150 -9.87 6.40 -0.31
C SER A 150 -10.35 7.14 -1.56
N PHE A 151 -10.12 6.56 -2.73
CA PHE A 151 -10.65 7.06 -4.00
C PHE A 151 -12.17 7.35 -3.93
N LEU A 152 -12.93 6.48 -3.25
CA LEU A 152 -14.38 6.64 -3.08
C LEU A 152 -14.76 7.94 -2.36
N ILE A 153 -13.93 8.39 -1.42
CA ILE A 153 -14.17 9.60 -0.66
C ILE A 153 -13.81 10.82 -1.50
N ILE A 154 -12.67 10.79 -2.20
CA ILE A 154 -12.29 11.86 -3.14
C ILE A 154 -13.39 12.05 -4.18
N TRP A 155 -13.91 10.97 -4.75
CA TRP A 155 -15.02 11.02 -5.69
C TRP A 155 -16.31 11.62 -5.09
N ARG A 156 -16.65 11.28 -3.84
CA ARG A 156 -17.79 11.89 -3.12
C ARG A 156 -17.61 13.38 -2.89
N LEU A 157 -16.39 13.84 -2.62
CA LEU A 157 -16.08 15.26 -2.46
C LEU A 157 -16.23 16.01 -3.78
N VAL A 158 -15.68 15.47 -4.87
CA VAL A 158 -15.75 16.08 -6.21
C VAL A 158 -17.19 16.14 -6.75
N THR A 159 -18.03 15.16 -6.43
CA THR A 159 -19.45 15.13 -6.85
C THR A 159 -20.39 15.93 -5.94
N GLY A 160 -19.87 16.71 -4.98
CA GLY A 160 -20.66 17.56 -4.09
C GLY A 160 -21.35 16.84 -2.94
N ARG A 161 -21.06 15.55 -2.71
CA ARG A 161 -21.63 14.73 -1.63
C ARG A 161 -20.82 14.85 -0.32
N PHE A 162 -20.49 16.08 0.06
CA PHE A 162 -19.61 16.38 1.20
C PHE A 162 -20.08 15.75 2.52
N THR A 163 -21.39 15.77 2.79
CA THR A 163 -21.97 15.20 4.02
C THR A 163 -21.72 13.70 4.15
N PHE A 164 -21.72 12.95 3.04
CA PHE A 164 -21.44 11.52 3.04
C PHE A 164 -19.94 11.21 3.15
N ALA A 165 -19.08 12.07 2.61
CA ALA A 165 -17.63 11.96 2.77
C ALA A 165 -17.24 12.21 4.24
N LEU A 166 -17.73 13.31 4.83
CA LEU A 166 -17.41 13.68 6.20
C LEU A 166 -18.02 12.75 7.23
N ARG A 167 -19.14 12.06 6.97
CA ARG A 167 -19.69 11.04 7.88
C ARG A 167 -18.97 9.69 7.80
N SER A 168 -17.95 9.55 6.96
CA SER A 168 -17.21 8.30 6.84
C SER A 168 -16.42 8.01 8.12
N SER A 169 -16.78 6.92 8.80
CA SER A 169 -16.03 6.48 9.99
C SER A 169 -14.56 6.15 9.67
N GLU A 170 -14.25 5.71 8.46
CA GLU A 170 -12.88 5.38 8.05
C GLU A 170 -12.02 6.64 7.89
N LEU A 171 -12.58 7.73 7.33
CA LEU A 171 -11.88 9.01 7.21
C LEU A 171 -11.57 9.61 8.58
N HIS A 172 -12.52 9.53 9.52
CA HIS A 172 -12.26 9.96 10.89
C HIS A 172 -11.16 9.14 11.54
N THR A 173 -11.14 7.81 11.38
CA THR A 173 -10.06 6.97 11.91
C THR A 173 -8.72 7.36 11.30
N TYR A 174 -8.65 7.56 9.98
CA TYR A 174 -7.42 7.98 9.28
C TYR A 174 -6.89 9.33 9.79
N LEU A 175 -7.74 10.35 9.83
CA LEU A 175 -7.35 11.67 10.34
C LEU A 175 -7.01 11.62 11.83
N SER A 176 -7.75 10.86 12.64
CA SER A 176 -7.44 10.71 14.07
C SER A 176 -6.07 10.07 14.28
N LEU A 177 -5.72 9.03 13.51
CA LEU A 177 -4.40 8.42 13.54
C LEU A 177 -3.31 9.42 13.19
N ILE A 178 -3.48 10.19 12.10
CA ILE A 178 -2.51 11.25 11.73
C ILE A 178 -2.33 12.25 12.87
N THR A 179 -3.41 12.77 13.44
CA THR A 179 -3.33 13.79 14.50
C THR A 179 -2.68 13.26 15.77
N ILE A 180 -3.13 12.10 16.28
CA ILE A 180 -2.62 11.50 17.51
C ILE A 180 -1.15 11.11 17.34
N SER A 181 -0.81 10.47 16.23
CA SER A 181 0.56 10.07 15.93
C SER A 181 1.49 11.27 15.75
N THR A 182 1.02 12.37 15.14
CA THR A 182 1.81 13.61 15.03
C THR A 182 2.13 14.18 16.40
N ILE A 183 1.15 14.25 17.30
CA ILE A 183 1.35 14.75 18.67
C ILE A 183 2.32 13.85 19.43
N LEU A 184 2.12 12.52 19.40
CA LEU A 184 3.01 11.57 20.08
C LEU A 184 4.44 11.65 19.53
N PHE A 185 4.60 11.68 18.22
CA PHE A 185 5.91 11.77 17.57
C PHE A 185 6.62 13.10 17.89
N TYR A 186 5.89 14.21 17.92
CA TYR A 186 6.42 15.51 18.35
C TYR A 186 6.92 15.47 19.80
N LEU A 187 6.13 14.91 20.72
CA LEU A 187 6.51 14.78 22.13
C LEU A 187 7.74 13.88 22.33
N TRP A 188 7.92 12.87 21.47
CA TRP A 188 8.99 11.89 21.57
C TRP A 188 10.27 12.25 20.81
N THR A 189 10.34 13.44 20.20
CA THR A 189 11.52 13.93 19.46
C THR A 189 12.23 15.12 20.11
N ASN A 190 11.77 15.59 21.28
CA ASN A 190 12.42 16.59 22.16
C ASN A 190 13.03 17.80 21.46
N SER A 191 12.39 18.31 20.40
CA SER A 191 12.95 19.33 19.51
C SER A 191 12.44 20.75 19.77
N GLY A 192 11.40 20.92 20.59
CA GLY A 192 10.95 22.20 21.18
C GLY A 192 10.57 23.35 20.24
N SER A 193 10.62 23.18 18.92
CA SER A 193 10.47 24.24 17.91
C SER A 193 9.19 24.10 17.08
N HIS A 194 8.61 25.21 16.62
CA HIS A 194 7.51 25.18 15.66
C HIS A 194 7.84 24.44 14.36
N SER A 195 9.12 24.45 13.94
CA SER A 195 9.58 23.69 12.78
C SER A 195 9.43 22.19 12.95
N SER A 196 9.46 21.69 14.19
CA SER A 196 9.43 20.26 14.46
C SER A 196 8.04 19.66 14.42
N LEU A 197 6.96 20.41 14.74
CA LEU A 197 5.59 19.91 14.57
C LEU A 197 5.30 19.61 13.09
N ARG A 198 5.70 20.50 12.19
CA ARG A 198 5.60 20.31 10.75
C ARG A 198 6.38 19.09 10.27
N GLN A 199 7.62 18.92 10.75
CA GLN A 199 8.42 17.74 10.44
C GLN A 199 7.79 16.46 11.01
N SER A 200 7.27 16.47 12.24
CA SER A 200 6.52 15.34 12.80
C SER A 200 5.34 14.94 11.91
N LEU A 201 4.59 15.94 11.44
CA LEU A 201 3.44 15.71 10.55
C LEU A 201 3.90 15.18 9.18
N LEU A 202 5.02 15.65 8.65
CA LEU A 202 5.65 15.15 7.43
C LEU A 202 6.02 13.66 7.53
N PHE A 203 6.69 13.26 8.61
CA PHE A 203 7.07 11.87 8.83
C PHE A 203 5.84 10.97 9.03
N VAL A 204 4.89 11.41 9.85
CA VAL A 204 3.65 10.67 10.11
C VAL A 204 2.80 10.51 8.84
N SER A 205 2.63 11.59 8.05
CA SER A 205 1.88 11.53 6.79
C SER A 205 2.56 10.63 5.75
N SER A 206 3.89 10.67 5.63
CA SER A 206 4.65 9.77 4.76
C SER A 206 4.54 8.30 5.19
N SER A 207 4.63 8.02 6.50
CA SER A 207 4.54 6.66 7.04
C SER A 207 3.14 6.06 6.87
N ILE A 208 2.09 6.79 7.22
CA ILE A 208 0.72 6.26 7.14
C ILE A 208 0.19 6.15 5.69
N SER A 209 0.64 7.03 4.79
CA SER A 209 0.28 6.96 3.37
C SER A 209 1.20 6.02 2.57
N THR A 210 2.19 5.42 3.21
CA THR A 210 3.21 4.54 2.61
C THR A 210 3.97 5.17 1.43
N THR A 211 4.02 6.50 1.32
CA THR A 211 4.73 7.20 0.22
C THR A 211 6.24 7.01 0.35
N GLY A 212 6.77 7.28 1.53
CA GLY A 212 8.15 6.96 1.85
C GLY A 212 9.22 7.85 1.24
N PHE A 213 9.06 9.16 1.31
CA PHE A 213 10.13 10.10 0.95
C PHE A 213 11.30 10.04 1.94
N HIS A 214 12.50 10.24 1.41
CA HIS A 214 13.77 10.15 2.13
C HIS A 214 14.07 11.45 2.90
N PHE A 215 13.25 11.74 3.91
CA PHE A 215 13.47 12.89 4.79
C PHE A 215 14.61 12.63 5.79
N LEU A 216 15.46 13.64 5.97
CA LEU A 216 16.50 13.65 7.00
C LEU A 216 15.87 13.66 8.41
N PRO A 217 16.38 12.82 9.34
CA PRO A 217 15.88 12.83 10.72
C PRO A 217 16.15 14.19 11.38
N PHE A 218 15.26 14.57 12.29
CA PHE A 218 15.37 15.80 13.06
C PHE A 218 15.21 15.51 14.55
N GLY A 219 15.93 16.25 15.40
CA GLY A 219 15.93 16.01 16.84
C GLY A 219 16.47 14.63 17.22
N ASN A 220 16.29 14.28 18.50
CA ASN A 220 16.68 12.97 19.01
C ASN A 220 15.44 12.11 19.17
N TRP A 221 15.38 11.00 18.45
CA TRP A 221 14.23 10.12 18.43
C TRP A 221 14.30 9.14 19.60
N SER A 222 13.22 9.00 20.36
CA SER A 222 13.09 7.84 21.24
C SER A 222 12.81 6.58 20.42
N VAL A 223 13.14 5.41 20.97
CA VAL A 223 12.82 4.11 20.37
C VAL A 223 11.30 3.98 20.08
N ALA A 224 10.46 4.57 20.93
CA ALA A 224 9.01 4.59 20.75
C ALA A 224 8.56 5.38 19.50
N ALA A 225 9.29 6.44 19.13
CA ALA A 225 8.99 7.22 17.92
C ALA A 225 9.23 6.40 16.65
N SER A 226 10.36 5.69 16.58
CA SER A 226 10.69 4.79 15.46
C SER A 226 9.69 3.63 15.35
N PHE A 227 9.32 3.02 16.49
CA PHE A 227 8.31 1.98 16.51
C PHE A 227 6.92 2.47 16.09
N LEU A 228 6.54 3.69 16.47
CA LEU A 228 5.29 4.31 16.04
C LEU A 228 5.24 4.50 14.53
N LEU A 229 6.33 4.98 13.90
CA LEU A 229 6.37 5.10 12.44
C LEU A 229 6.26 3.73 11.76
N LEU A 230 6.94 2.71 12.28
CA LEU A 230 6.82 1.33 11.78
C LEU A 230 5.39 0.81 11.89
N LEU A 231 4.71 1.09 13.02
CA LEU A 231 3.31 0.72 13.22
C LEU A 231 2.41 1.44 12.22
N LEU A 232 2.65 2.71 11.93
CA LEU A 232 1.90 3.48 10.92
C LEU A 232 2.10 2.95 9.51
N ILE A 233 3.29 2.47 9.18
CA ILE A 233 3.58 1.80 7.91
C ILE A 233 2.83 0.46 7.82
N ALA A 234 2.80 -0.32 8.91
CA ALA A 234 2.08 -1.60 8.96
C ALA A 234 0.54 -1.41 8.84
N ILE A 235 -0.03 -0.59 9.72
CA ILE A 235 -1.01 0.45 9.39
C ILE A 235 -1.53 0.51 7.94
N GLY A 236 -0.91 1.46 7.24
CA GLY A 236 -1.24 1.86 5.91
C GLY A 236 -2.43 2.82 5.84
N PRO A 237 -2.74 3.28 4.63
CA PRO A 237 -3.78 4.25 4.35
C PRO A 237 -5.20 3.65 4.40
N MET A 238 -6.17 4.45 3.95
CA MET A 238 -7.55 4.01 3.77
C MET A 238 -7.65 2.93 2.68
N SER A 239 -8.71 2.13 2.71
CA SER A 239 -8.99 1.16 1.64
C SER A 239 -9.34 1.84 0.32
N LEU A 240 -9.02 1.19 -0.80
CA LEU A 240 -9.11 1.77 -2.16
C LEU A 240 -8.30 3.08 -2.31
N SER A 241 -7.18 3.18 -1.59
CA SER A 241 -6.13 4.15 -1.88
C SER A 241 -5.00 3.48 -2.68
N GLY A 242 -4.04 4.28 -3.14
CA GLY A 242 -2.85 3.78 -3.82
C GLY A 242 -1.82 3.10 -2.91
N GLY A 243 -1.98 3.11 -1.58
CA GLY A 243 -0.98 2.57 -0.65
C GLY A 243 -1.22 1.14 -0.15
N GLY A 244 -0.18 0.56 0.44
CA GLY A 244 -0.14 -0.84 0.89
C GLY A 244 -0.40 -1.04 2.38
N GLY A 245 -0.13 -2.25 2.88
CA GLY A 245 -0.25 -2.62 4.31
C GLY A 245 -1.59 -3.25 4.72
N PHE A 246 -1.87 -3.22 6.02
CA PHE A 246 -3.10 -3.81 6.60
C PHE A 246 -4.34 -3.09 6.04
N GLN A 247 -4.26 -1.78 5.87
CA GLN A 247 -5.37 -0.86 5.59
C GLN A 247 -6.34 -0.72 6.76
N ILE A 248 -6.78 0.52 6.99
CA ILE A 248 -7.61 0.88 8.14
C ILE A 248 -8.92 0.09 8.18
N LEU A 249 -9.57 -0.13 7.05
CA LEU A 249 -10.83 -0.89 7.00
C LEU A 249 -10.64 -2.32 7.52
N ARG A 250 -9.59 -3.04 7.08
CA ARG A 250 -9.35 -4.43 7.47
C ARG A 250 -9.02 -4.53 8.96
N LEU A 251 -8.22 -3.59 9.47
CA LEU A 251 -7.91 -3.51 10.90
C LEU A 251 -9.17 -3.30 11.75
N ARG A 252 -10.10 -2.45 11.30
CA ARG A 252 -11.39 -2.26 11.97
C ARG A 252 -12.29 -3.50 11.90
N ILE A 253 -12.28 -4.22 10.79
CA ILE A 253 -12.99 -5.50 10.67
C ILE A 253 -12.43 -6.50 11.67
N LEU A 254 -11.10 -6.65 11.73
CA LEU A 254 -10.42 -7.54 12.68
C LEU A 254 -10.75 -7.20 14.13
N PHE A 255 -10.69 -5.91 14.49
CA PHE A 255 -11.08 -5.47 15.83
C PHE A 255 -12.54 -5.84 16.15
N SER A 256 -13.45 -5.65 15.19
CA SER A 256 -14.86 -6.02 15.34
C SER A 256 -15.06 -7.55 15.47
N VAL A 257 -14.25 -8.35 14.77
CA VAL A 257 -14.21 -9.81 14.91
C VAL A 257 -13.77 -10.20 16.32
N SER A 258 -12.69 -9.60 16.83
CA SER A 258 -12.17 -9.87 18.17
C SER A 258 -13.23 -9.58 19.24
N ILE A 259 -13.88 -8.42 19.18
CA ILE A 259 -14.96 -8.07 20.12
C ILE A 259 -16.13 -9.04 19.99
N ARG A 260 -16.54 -9.39 18.76
CA ARG A 260 -17.61 -10.38 18.55
C ARG A 260 -17.28 -11.71 19.22
N GLU A 261 -16.05 -12.19 19.07
CA GLU A 261 -15.65 -13.50 19.59
C GLU A 261 -15.58 -13.50 21.12
N LEU A 262 -15.08 -12.42 21.72
CA LEU A 262 -15.14 -12.23 23.17
C LEU A 262 -16.58 -12.23 23.70
N VAL A 263 -17.50 -11.55 23.02
CA VAL A 263 -18.92 -11.53 23.41
C VAL A 263 -19.54 -12.93 23.26
N ARG A 264 -19.19 -13.69 22.21
CA ARG A 264 -19.69 -15.06 22.01
C ARG A 264 -19.17 -16.03 23.07
N GLN A 265 -17.94 -15.85 23.55
CA GLN A 265 -17.42 -16.63 24.67
C GLN A 265 -18.20 -16.37 25.96
N LEU A 266 -18.60 -15.12 26.21
CA LEU A 266 -19.44 -14.75 27.35
C LEU A 266 -20.92 -15.17 27.18
N HIS A 267 -21.43 -15.09 25.95
CA HIS A 267 -22.83 -15.38 25.61
C HIS A 267 -22.91 -16.31 24.39
N PRO A 268 -22.79 -17.65 24.58
CA PRO A 268 -22.70 -18.62 23.48
C PRO A 268 -23.90 -18.64 22.52
N ARG A 269 -25.06 -18.16 22.96
CA ARG A 269 -26.29 -18.10 22.16
C ARG A 269 -26.49 -16.75 21.44
N ALA A 270 -25.59 -15.78 21.64
CA ALA A 270 -25.75 -14.44 21.07
C ALA A 270 -25.40 -14.42 19.57
N VAL A 271 -26.35 -13.99 18.74
CA VAL A 271 -26.12 -13.73 17.31
C VAL A 271 -25.60 -12.31 17.12
N VAL A 272 -24.28 -12.15 17.29
CA VAL A 272 -23.59 -10.87 17.10
C VAL A 272 -23.15 -10.73 15.64
N LYS A 273 -23.66 -9.70 14.95
CA LYS A 273 -23.26 -9.36 13.57
C LYS A 273 -22.07 -8.38 13.58
N ILE A 274 -21.15 -8.51 12.64
CA ILE A 274 -20.05 -7.54 12.47
C ILE A 274 -20.57 -6.34 11.70
N ARG A 275 -20.40 -5.15 12.28
CA ARG A 275 -20.79 -3.88 11.68
C ARG A 275 -19.59 -2.95 11.58
N VAL A 276 -19.36 -2.39 10.41
CA VAL A 276 -18.36 -1.32 10.20
C VAL A 276 -19.09 -0.09 9.69
N GLY A 277 -19.14 0.95 10.52
CA GLY A 277 -19.99 2.11 10.27
C GLY A 277 -21.47 1.72 10.28
N LYS A 278 -22.16 1.88 9.14
CA LYS A 278 -23.58 1.53 9.00
C LYS A 278 -23.82 0.18 8.31
N GLU A 279 -22.78 -0.44 7.76
CA GLU A 279 -22.91 -1.65 6.95
C GLU A 279 -22.61 -2.91 7.77
N ILE A 280 -23.39 -3.96 7.51
CA ILE A 280 -23.17 -5.30 8.07
C ILE A 280 -22.32 -6.08 7.08
N ILE A 281 -21.20 -6.62 7.56
CA ILE A 281 -20.27 -7.37 6.73
C ILE A 281 -20.64 -8.86 6.79
N ALA A 282 -20.77 -9.49 5.62
CA ALA A 282 -21.01 -10.91 5.51
C ALA A 282 -19.81 -11.73 6.05
N ASP A 283 -20.08 -12.86 6.71
CA ASP A 283 -19.04 -13.70 7.32
C ASP A 283 -18.01 -14.23 6.31
N GLN A 284 -18.39 -14.39 5.03
CA GLN A 284 -17.46 -14.76 3.97
C GLN A 284 -16.36 -13.70 3.77
N ASN A 285 -16.73 -12.42 3.75
CA ASN A 285 -15.78 -11.31 3.58
C ASN A 285 -14.89 -11.18 4.82
N VAL A 286 -15.46 -11.41 6.01
CA VAL A 286 -14.70 -11.45 7.27
C VAL A 286 -13.63 -12.53 7.23
N ARG A 287 -13.97 -13.75 6.81
CA ARG A 287 -13.02 -14.86 6.66
C ARG A 287 -11.89 -14.51 5.67
N GLN A 288 -12.22 -13.86 4.55
CA GLN A 288 -11.21 -13.40 3.59
C GLN A 288 -10.24 -12.40 4.21
N VAL A 289 -10.73 -11.45 5.00
CA VAL A 289 -9.90 -10.48 5.72
C VAL A 289 -8.95 -11.17 6.71
N VAL A 290 -9.46 -12.14 7.49
CA VAL A 290 -8.63 -12.90 8.44
C VAL A 290 -7.53 -13.68 7.72
N VAL A 291 -7.87 -14.39 6.64
CA VAL A 291 -6.89 -15.16 5.84
C VAL A 291 -5.86 -14.23 5.21
N PHE A 292 -6.28 -13.10 4.64
CA PHE A 292 -5.38 -12.09 4.11
C PHE A 292 -4.39 -11.62 5.18
N GLN A 293 -4.88 -11.36 6.39
CA GLN A 293 -4.04 -10.85 7.47
C GLN A 293 -3.01 -11.88 7.98
N PHE A 294 -3.44 -13.14 8.06
CA PHE A 294 -2.56 -14.25 8.40
C PHE A 294 -1.45 -14.42 7.37
N LEU A 295 -1.78 -14.37 6.07
CA LEU A 295 -0.80 -14.44 4.99
C LEU A 295 0.17 -13.26 5.02
N PHE A 296 -0.33 -12.05 5.26
CA PHE A 296 0.50 -10.85 5.39
C PHE A 296 1.57 -11.04 6.47
N LEU A 297 1.16 -11.44 7.68
CA LEU A 297 2.11 -11.69 8.77
C LEU A 297 3.07 -12.83 8.45
N SER A 298 2.58 -13.91 7.83
CA SER A 298 3.41 -15.06 7.45
C SER A 298 4.53 -14.65 6.49
N ILE A 299 4.25 -13.77 5.53
CA ILE A 299 5.27 -13.26 4.60
C ILE A 299 6.25 -12.35 5.32
N VAL A 300 5.80 -11.42 6.18
CA VAL A 300 6.72 -10.58 6.98
C VAL A 300 7.71 -11.44 7.77
N PHE A 301 7.22 -12.44 8.50
CA PHE A 301 8.09 -13.31 9.29
C PHE A 301 9.00 -14.19 8.42
N SER A 302 8.50 -14.69 7.28
CA SER A 302 9.30 -15.51 6.37
C SER A 302 10.42 -14.69 5.71
N THR A 303 10.13 -13.49 5.23
CA THR A 303 11.13 -12.58 4.65
C THR A 303 12.13 -12.13 5.70
N SER A 304 11.67 -11.82 6.92
CA SER A 304 12.55 -11.45 8.02
C SER A 304 13.50 -12.59 8.37
N LEU A 305 13.00 -13.82 8.44
CA LEU A 305 13.82 -15.00 8.69
C LEU A 305 14.88 -15.17 7.58
N LEU A 306 14.50 -15.05 6.32
CA LEU A 306 15.44 -15.14 5.20
C LEU A 306 16.55 -14.08 5.26
N LEU A 307 16.20 -12.82 5.57
CA LEU A 307 17.20 -11.76 5.73
C LEU A 307 18.15 -12.02 6.92
N THR A 308 17.62 -12.51 8.04
CA THR A 308 18.47 -12.87 9.19
C THR A 308 19.42 -14.03 8.88
N LEU A 309 18.98 -15.02 8.09
CA LEU A 309 19.85 -16.11 7.63
C LEU A 309 20.97 -15.63 6.70
N LEU A 310 20.75 -14.51 6.01
CA LEU A 310 21.75 -13.86 5.15
C LEU A 310 22.70 -12.93 5.93
N GLY A 311 22.47 -12.73 7.25
CA GLY A 311 23.37 -11.97 8.12
C GLY A 311 22.86 -10.58 8.52
N VAL A 312 21.64 -10.19 8.11
CA VAL A 312 21.02 -8.92 8.53
C VAL A 312 20.56 -9.03 10.00
N SER A 313 20.69 -7.95 10.78
CA SER A 313 20.23 -7.93 12.17
C SER A 313 18.73 -8.22 12.27
N VAL A 314 18.28 -8.83 13.36
CA VAL A 314 16.85 -9.22 13.54
C VAL A 314 15.92 -7.99 13.42
N TYR A 315 16.33 -6.86 13.99
CA TYR A 315 15.55 -5.63 13.91
C TYR A 315 15.47 -5.10 12.47
N ASP A 316 16.62 -4.97 11.80
CA ASP A 316 16.67 -4.43 10.44
C ASP A 316 15.95 -5.35 9.45
N ALA A 317 16.09 -6.66 9.62
CA ALA A 317 15.37 -7.66 8.83
C ALA A 317 13.85 -7.54 8.98
N PHE A 318 13.36 -7.36 10.21
CA PHE A 318 11.93 -7.21 10.48
C PHE A 318 11.38 -5.91 9.89
N VAL A 319 12.05 -4.78 10.15
CA VAL A 319 11.66 -3.47 9.60
C VAL A 319 11.70 -3.48 8.08
N SER A 320 12.74 -4.07 7.47
CA SER A 320 12.87 -4.19 6.01
C SER A 320 11.75 -5.03 5.43
N SER A 321 11.37 -6.13 6.09
CA SER A 321 10.29 -7.01 5.64
C SER A 321 8.93 -6.34 5.72
N VAL A 322 8.66 -5.58 6.78
CA VAL A 322 7.44 -4.77 6.91
C VAL A 322 7.39 -3.71 5.82
N ASN A 323 8.47 -2.95 5.60
CA ASN A 323 8.51 -1.91 4.57
C ASN A 323 8.32 -2.50 3.16
N ALA A 324 9.01 -3.60 2.84
CA ALA A 324 8.85 -4.28 1.57
C ALA A 324 7.39 -4.76 1.36
N LEU A 325 6.79 -5.45 2.33
CA LEU A 325 5.43 -5.98 2.17
C LEU A 325 4.35 -4.89 2.19
N THR A 326 4.58 -3.78 2.90
CA THR A 326 3.67 -2.62 2.90
C THR A 326 3.88 -1.72 1.68
N THR A 327 4.85 -2.04 0.82
CA THR A 327 5.26 -1.22 -0.33
C THR A 327 5.58 0.21 0.10
N ALA A 328 6.32 0.33 1.20
CA ALA A 328 6.70 1.58 1.82
C ALA A 328 8.23 1.69 1.93
N GLY A 329 8.69 2.86 2.34
CA GLY A 329 10.07 3.11 2.76
C GLY A 329 10.19 4.54 3.27
N PRO A 330 11.39 5.13 3.33
CA PRO A 330 12.66 4.41 3.46
C PRO A 330 12.66 3.52 4.71
N ILE A 331 13.52 2.52 4.74
CA ILE A 331 13.74 1.69 5.94
C ILE A 331 14.45 2.57 6.98
N ARG A 332 13.92 2.61 8.21
CA ARG A 332 14.49 3.41 9.29
C ARG A 332 14.97 2.54 10.44
N GLY A 333 16.19 2.83 10.90
CA GLY A 333 16.78 2.25 12.09
C GLY A 333 16.07 2.72 13.37
N VAL A 334 16.49 2.17 14.51
CA VAL A 334 15.98 2.57 15.83
C VAL A 334 16.20 4.07 16.08
N ASP A 335 17.31 4.62 15.59
CA ASP A 335 17.71 6.01 15.80
C ASP A 335 17.13 6.98 14.75
N GLY A 336 16.25 6.49 13.86
CA GLY A 336 15.64 7.28 12.78
C GLY A 336 16.50 7.44 11.53
N SER A 337 17.76 6.99 11.57
CA SER A 337 18.66 6.91 10.41
C SER A 337 18.07 6.03 9.32
N ILE A 338 18.33 6.37 8.07
CA ILE A 338 17.90 5.58 6.92
C ILE A 338 18.86 4.41 6.77
N ILE A 339 18.31 3.19 6.71
CA ILE A 339 19.06 1.99 6.36
C ILE A 339 19.06 1.90 4.83
N ASP A 340 20.22 2.17 4.25
CA ASP A 340 20.36 2.20 2.79
C ASP A 340 20.43 0.78 2.23
N VAL A 341 19.48 0.45 1.36
CA VAL A 341 19.40 -0.85 0.69
C VAL A 341 20.56 -1.04 -0.30
N ALA A 342 21.23 0.04 -0.70
CA ALA A 342 22.46 -0.04 -1.47
C ALA A 342 23.62 -0.70 -0.70
N THR A 343 23.53 -0.82 0.62
CA THR A 343 24.51 -1.56 1.43
C THR A 343 24.23 -3.06 1.52
N PHE A 344 23.00 -3.49 1.20
CA PHE A 344 22.59 -4.89 1.31
C PHE A 344 23.26 -5.73 0.24
N SER A 345 23.55 -7.00 0.53
CA SER A 345 24.06 -7.93 -0.47
C SER A 345 23.03 -8.21 -1.58
N PRO A 346 23.44 -8.67 -2.78
CA PRO A 346 22.49 -9.01 -3.83
C PRO A 346 21.45 -10.06 -3.41
N GLY A 347 21.82 -11.00 -2.54
CA GLY A 347 20.89 -12.00 -2.01
C GLY A 347 19.82 -11.38 -1.11
N GLU A 348 20.19 -10.43 -0.25
CA GLU A 348 19.26 -9.71 0.63
C GLU A 348 18.26 -8.87 -0.17
N ARG A 349 18.74 -8.16 -1.19
CA ARG A 349 17.89 -7.37 -2.10
C ARG A 349 16.86 -8.26 -2.80
N LEU A 350 17.31 -9.39 -3.36
CA LEU A 350 16.43 -10.34 -4.03
C LEU A 350 15.42 -10.99 -3.06
N ALA A 351 15.75 -11.13 -1.77
CA ALA A 351 14.82 -11.64 -0.78
C ALA A 351 13.65 -10.68 -0.49
N LEU A 352 13.85 -9.37 -0.65
CA LEU A 352 12.80 -8.36 -0.46
C LEU A 352 11.81 -8.29 -1.65
N LEU A 353 12.25 -8.61 -2.86
CA LEU A 353 11.44 -8.49 -4.08
C LEU A 353 10.10 -9.26 -4.03
N PRO A 354 10.06 -10.55 -3.64
CA PRO A 354 8.79 -11.27 -3.50
C PRO A 354 7.84 -10.63 -2.49
N ALA A 355 8.37 -10.04 -1.40
CA ALA A 355 7.56 -9.35 -0.41
C ALA A 355 6.94 -8.07 -1.01
N MET A 356 7.71 -7.27 -1.75
CA MET A 356 7.19 -6.08 -2.44
C MET A 356 6.10 -6.41 -3.46
N LEU A 357 6.33 -7.44 -4.28
CA LEU A 357 5.36 -7.89 -5.27
C LEU A 357 4.08 -8.40 -4.61
N SER A 358 4.21 -9.18 -3.53
CA SER A 358 3.07 -9.69 -2.76
C SER A 358 2.31 -8.59 -2.03
N GLY A 359 3.00 -7.54 -1.60
CA GLY A 359 2.38 -6.37 -0.97
C GLY A 359 1.49 -5.61 -1.95
N ARG A 360 1.97 -5.45 -3.19
CA ARG A 360 1.29 -4.65 -4.21
C ARG A 360 0.19 -5.39 -4.94
N LEU A 361 0.48 -6.61 -5.37
CA LEU A 361 -0.52 -7.48 -5.98
C LEU A 361 -1.40 -8.00 -4.85
N TYR A 362 -2.72 -7.78 -4.91
CA TYR A 362 -3.63 -8.32 -3.90
C TYR A 362 -3.26 -9.79 -3.59
N LEU A 363 -2.84 -10.07 -2.35
CA LEU A 363 -2.28 -11.37 -1.96
C LEU A 363 -3.14 -12.54 -2.44
N LEU A 364 -4.47 -12.40 -2.36
CA LEU A 364 -5.44 -13.44 -2.72
C LEU A 364 -5.32 -13.87 -4.21
N PRO A 365 -5.44 -12.99 -5.21
CA PRO A 365 -5.15 -13.33 -6.61
C PRO A 365 -3.79 -13.99 -6.85
N VAL A 366 -2.72 -13.52 -6.20
CA VAL A 366 -1.38 -14.13 -6.35
C VAL A 366 -1.40 -15.56 -5.82
N PHE A 367 -1.91 -15.79 -4.61
CA PHE A 367 -1.96 -17.14 -4.05
C PHE A 367 -2.95 -18.07 -4.78
N VAL A 368 -4.04 -17.53 -5.33
CA VAL A 368 -4.98 -18.32 -6.14
C VAL A 368 -4.34 -18.74 -7.46
N THR A 369 -3.62 -17.84 -8.14
CA THR A 369 -2.90 -18.17 -9.37
C THR A 369 -1.74 -19.13 -9.10
N LEU A 370 -0.97 -18.90 -8.03
CA LEU A 370 0.11 -19.78 -7.61
C LEU A 370 -0.42 -21.16 -7.17
N GLY A 371 -1.54 -21.19 -6.44
CA GLY A 371 -2.26 -22.40 -6.07
C GLY A 371 -2.83 -23.14 -7.28
N TYR A 372 -3.34 -22.42 -8.27
CA TYR A 372 -3.79 -22.98 -9.54
C TYR A 372 -2.62 -23.61 -10.30
N LEU A 373 -1.51 -22.88 -10.47
CA LEU A 373 -0.29 -23.38 -11.11
C LEU A 373 0.30 -24.59 -10.39
N LEU A 374 0.31 -24.60 -9.05
CA LEU A 374 0.73 -25.74 -8.24
C LEU A 374 -0.23 -26.92 -8.35
N SER A 375 -1.54 -26.67 -8.49
CA SER A 375 -2.53 -27.73 -8.73
C SER A 375 -2.38 -28.34 -10.11
N GLU A 376 -2.07 -27.52 -11.11
CA GLU A 376 -1.89 -27.95 -12.50
C GLU A 376 -0.57 -28.71 -12.67
N SER A 377 0.51 -28.27 -12.00
CA SER A 377 1.77 -29.02 -11.95
C SER A 377 1.60 -30.36 -11.19
N ARG A 378 0.80 -30.40 -10.12
CA ARG A 378 0.43 -31.66 -9.46
C ARG A 378 -0.41 -32.59 -10.34
N ASN A 379 -1.25 -32.04 -11.22
CA ASN A 379 -1.99 -32.82 -12.21
C ASN A 379 -1.07 -33.40 -13.30
N LEU A 380 0.01 -32.71 -13.66
CA LEU A 380 1.05 -33.21 -14.57
C LEU A 380 1.87 -34.36 -13.94
N VAL A 381 2.16 -34.29 -12.64
CA VAL A 381 2.99 -35.28 -11.92
C VAL A 381 2.23 -36.56 -11.51
N ARG A 382 0.89 -36.62 -11.66
CA ARG A 382 0.06 -37.80 -11.34
C ARG A 382 -0.55 -38.47 -12.59
N PRO A 383 0.24 -39.19 -13.43
CA PRO A 383 -0.26 -39.85 -14.64
C PRO A 383 -1.30 -40.96 -14.35
N ARG A 384 -1.32 -41.51 -13.13
CA ARG A 384 -2.29 -42.54 -12.71
C ARG A 384 -3.75 -42.10 -12.81
N ARG A 385 -4.08 -40.81 -12.61
CA ARG A 385 -5.46 -40.31 -12.75
C ARG A 385 -5.89 -40.13 -14.21
N ARG A 386 -4.96 -39.82 -15.12
CA ARG A 386 -5.22 -39.82 -16.58
C ARG A 386 -5.46 -41.25 -17.08
N TYR A 387 -4.66 -42.22 -16.63
CA TYR A 387 -4.83 -43.62 -17.02
C TYR A 387 -6.16 -44.22 -16.54
N LEU A 388 -6.58 -43.91 -15.31
CA LEU A 388 -7.88 -44.38 -14.78
C LEU A 388 -9.09 -43.74 -15.48
N ARG A 389 -9.01 -42.44 -15.84
CA ARG A 389 -10.06 -41.77 -16.65
C ARG A 389 -10.11 -42.30 -18.08
N TRP A 390 -8.97 -42.64 -18.69
CA TRP A 390 -8.92 -43.25 -20.01
C TRP A 390 -9.49 -44.68 -20.00
N LYS A 391 -9.18 -45.48 -18.96
CA LYS A 391 -9.70 -46.85 -18.82
C LYS A 391 -11.21 -46.91 -18.51
N SER A 392 -11.77 -45.90 -17.85
CA SER A 392 -13.23 -45.82 -17.63
C SER A 392 -14.01 -45.38 -18.87
N SER A 393 -13.36 -44.67 -19.82
CA SER A 393 -13.98 -44.25 -21.09
C SER A 393 -14.14 -45.38 -22.10
N PHE A 394 -13.47 -46.52 -21.89
CA PHE A 394 -13.55 -47.72 -22.74
C PHE A 394 -14.51 -48.80 -22.18
N LYS A 395 -15.15 -48.54 -21.04
CA LYS A 395 -16.10 -49.46 -20.38
C LYS A 395 -17.56 -49.02 -20.46
N SER A 396 -17.84 -47.92 -21.16
CA SER A 396 -19.17 -47.57 -21.69
C SER A 396 -19.16 -47.82 -23.19
#